data_AF-A0AA38MQG8-F1
#
_entry.id   AF-A0AA38MQG8-F1
#
_cell.length_a   1.000
_cell.length_b   1.000
_cell.length_c   1.000
_cell.angle_alpha   90.00
_cell.angle_beta   90.00
_cell.angle_gamma   90.00
#
_symmetry.space_group_name_H-M   'P 1'
#
loop_
_entity.id
_entity.type
_entity.pdbx_description
1 polymer ?
#
loop_
_entity_poly.entity_id
_entity_poly.type
_entity_poly.pdbx_seq_one_letter_code
_entity_poly.pdbx_strand_id
1 'polypeptide(L)'
;MLYRTEFIFSVLTVLALQAYAGTTSVGGPCSASRDHLDPNTHKFMSDCSDLAYCSGSENGTCIARTCRRDEVPFGYSTPDALPPLCLSGSFCPDEGNGCKTQVSPGSACQMNRDEQCARAINWQEISSLENFYGSICLRTVCMYANATLGTPCVIDNTTYTDIGLNGQLDTTIVVRDNCLSPYLYCDQTSLVCEQSKALGSSCQIDQECEQRNCVVSTCVEPPETPLRVAPWQYAITAMCILGAMVAICLMLTLIHKRHRLLRYRELREYYLEQLSLRRSMIEMHSAAATATMLDTKQK
;
A
#
# COMPACT_ATOMS: atom_id res chain seq x y z
N MET A 1 -49.23 22.51 -68.01
CA MET A 1 -48.27 21.40 -67.97
C MET A 1 -47.23 21.74 -66.92
N LEU A 2 -47.32 21.06 -65.77
CA LEU A 2 -46.45 21.20 -64.60
C LEU A 2 -45.16 20.39 -64.84
N TYR A 3 -43.99 20.99 -64.62
CA TYR A 3 -42.73 20.27 -64.49
C TYR A 3 -42.31 20.24 -63.02
N ARG A 4 -42.15 19.01 -62.52
CA ARG A 4 -41.78 18.62 -61.17
C ARG A 4 -40.34 18.13 -61.24
N THR A 5 -39.42 18.77 -60.52
CA THR A 5 -38.03 18.30 -60.39
C THR A 5 -37.72 18.12 -58.91
N GLU A 6 -37.48 16.85 -58.56
CA GLU A 6 -37.27 16.31 -57.23
C GLU A 6 -35.87 16.67 -56.70
N PHE A 7 -35.80 17.06 -55.42
CA PHE A 7 -34.57 17.30 -54.66
C PHE A 7 -34.03 15.96 -54.14
N ILE A 8 -32.83 15.56 -54.57
CA ILE A 8 -32.12 14.40 -54.03
C ILE A 8 -31.30 14.88 -52.82
N PHE A 9 -31.70 14.48 -51.62
CA PHE A 9 -30.95 14.62 -50.38
C PHE A 9 -29.92 13.49 -50.28
N SER A 10 -28.63 13.78 -50.50
CA SER A 10 -27.54 12.86 -50.21
C SER A 10 -27.20 12.90 -48.71
N VAL A 11 -27.60 11.87 -47.97
CA VAL A 11 -27.22 11.64 -46.57
C VAL A 11 -25.79 11.06 -46.56
N LEU A 12 -24.81 11.89 -46.18
CA LEU A 12 -23.43 11.49 -45.95
C LEU A 12 -23.32 10.90 -44.53
N THR A 13 -23.34 9.58 -44.41
CA THR A 13 -23.06 8.88 -43.15
C THR A 13 -21.57 8.92 -42.85
N VAL A 14 -21.16 9.82 -41.95
CA VAL A 14 -19.83 9.81 -41.34
C VAL A 14 -19.78 8.65 -40.35
N LEU A 15 -19.21 7.52 -40.77
CA LEU A 15 -18.74 6.47 -39.87
C LEU A 15 -17.55 7.04 -39.09
N ALA A 16 -17.83 7.60 -37.92
CA ALA A 16 -16.80 7.87 -36.92
C ALA A 16 -16.22 6.52 -36.50
N LEU A 17 -15.03 6.18 -37.03
CA LEU A 17 -14.16 5.19 -36.41
C LEU A 17 -13.88 5.69 -35.00
N GLN A 18 -14.58 5.11 -34.02
CA GLN A 18 -14.19 5.25 -32.63
C GLN A 18 -12.83 4.56 -32.48
N ALA A 19 -11.77 5.34 -32.59
CA ALA A 19 -10.47 4.94 -32.09
C ALA A 19 -10.63 4.83 -30.57
N TYR A 20 -10.78 3.59 -30.09
CA TYR A 20 -10.64 3.30 -28.67
C TYR A 20 -9.18 3.55 -28.30
N ALA A 21 -8.89 4.76 -27.84
CA ALA A 21 -7.71 5.03 -27.01
C ALA A 21 -8.00 4.39 -25.63
N GLY A 22 -7.89 3.06 -25.57
CA GLY A 22 -8.11 2.26 -24.37
C GLY A 22 -7.09 1.14 -24.32
N THR A 23 -6.61 0.82 -23.12
CA THR A 23 -5.71 -0.31 -22.90
C THR A 23 -6.37 -1.61 -23.36
N THR A 24 -5.64 -2.38 -24.16
CA THR A 24 -6.13 -3.64 -24.74
C THR A 24 -6.08 -4.75 -23.70
N SER A 25 -7.19 -5.47 -23.53
CA SER A 25 -7.25 -6.62 -22.61
C SER A 25 -6.47 -7.83 -23.16
N VAL A 26 -6.27 -8.82 -22.29
CA VAL A 26 -5.63 -10.10 -22.65
C VAL A 26 -6.30 -10.70 -23.90
N GLY A 27 -5.48 -11.13 -24.86
CA GLY A 27 -5.90 -11.70 -26.13
C GLY A 27 -6.10 -10.69 -27.27
N GLY A 28 -6.13 -9.39 -26.97
CA GLY A 28 -6.21 -8.36 -28.01
C GLY A 28 -4.86 -8.05 -28.67
N PRO A 29 -4.87 -7.33 -29.81
CA PRO A 29 -3.65 -7.00 -30.55
C PRO A 29 -2.83 -5.89 -29.89
N CYS A 30 -1.51 -5.95 -30.02
CA CYS A 30 -0.57 -4.97 -29.49
C CYS A 30 0.71 -4.90 -30.34
N SER A 31 1.51 -3.86 -30.14
CA SER A 31 2.84 -3.72 -30.73
C SER A 31 3.87 -3.24 -29.70
N ALA A 32 4.91 -4.04 -29.46
CA ALA A 32 6.02 -3.66 -28.57
C ALA A 32 6.80 -2.44 -29.09
N SER A 33 6.66 -2.07 -30.36
CA SER A 33 7.27 -0.84 -30.92
C SER A 33 6.63 0.45 -30.39
N ARG A 34 5.47 0.35 -29.73
CA ARG A 34 4.77 1.47 -29.08
C ARG A 34 5.04 1.51 -27.59
N ASP A 35 5.84 0.58 -27.07
CA ASP A 35 6.24 0.59 -25.67
C ASP A 35 7.20 1.76 -25.43
N HIS A 36 6.88 2.61 -24.47
CA HIS A 36 7.69 3.78 -24.13
C HIS A 36 7.45 4.20 -22.68
N LEU A 37 8.31 5.07 -22.16
CA LEU A 37 8.03 5.76 -20.91
C LEU A 37 7.19 6.99 -21.20
N ASP A 38 6.14 7.21 -20.42
CA ASP A 38 5.38 8.45 -20.45
C ASP A 38 6.35 9.63 -20.23
N PRO A 39 6.32 10.67 -21.08
CA PRO A 39 7.32 11.74 -21.02
C PRO A 39 7.23 12.61 -19.76
N ASN A 40 6.10 12.57 -19.04
CA ASN A 40 5.85 13.40 -17.86
C ASN A 40 6.08 12.63 -16.55
N THR A 41 5.54 11.42 -16.48
CA THR A 41 5.55 10.58 -15.27
C THR A 41 6.61 9.51 -15.30
N HIS A 42 7.23 9.27 -16.47
CA HIS A 42 8.13 8.15 -16.73
C HIS A 42 7.54 6.78 -16.37
N LYS A 43 6.21 6.66 -16.30
CA LYS A 43 5.54 5.37 -16.19
C LYS A 43 5.72 4.60 -17.49
N PHE A 44 6.02 3.30 -17.41
CA PHE A 44 6.00 2.44 -18.58
C PHE A 44 4.58 2.34 -19.18
N MET A 45 4.47 2.67 -20.47
CA MET A 45 3.25 2.66 -21.26
C MET A 45 3.36 1.60 -22.35
N SER A 46 2.33 0.78 -22.48
CA SER A 46 2.17 -0.21 -23.55
C SER A 46 0.73 -0.19 -24.07
N ASP A 47 0.48 -0.86 -25.19
CA ASP A 47 -0.88 -1.01 -25.72
C ASP A 47 -1.79 -1.87 -24.82
N CYS A 48 -1.20 -2.71 -23.98
CA CYS A 48 -1.91 -3.67 -23.14
C CYS A 48 -2.35 -3.04 -21.80
N SER A 49 -3.37 -3.62 -21.17
CA SER A 49 -3.77 -3.26 -19.80
C SER A 49 -2.68 -3.59 -18.78
N ASP A 50 -2.75 -3.00 -17.58
CA ASP A 50 -1.75 -3.21 -16.51
C ASP A 50 -1.62 -4.69 -16.06
N LEU A 51 -2.57 -5.55 -16.46
CA LEU A 51 -2.59 -7.00 -16.20
C LEU A 51 -1.85 -7.82 -17.26
N ALA A 52 -1.45 -7.20 -18.37
CA ALA A 52 -0.93 -7.86 -19.54
C ALA A 52 0.35 -7.19 -20.07
N TYR A 53 1.05 -7.90 -20.94
CA TYR A 53 2.22 -7.43 -21.67
C TYR A 53 2.11 -7.79 -23.14
N CYS A 54 2.81 -7.05 -24.00
CA CYS A 54 2.77 -7.33 -25.43
C CYS A 54 3.77 -8.41 -25.83
N SER A 55 3.29 -9.51 -26.42
CA SER A 55 4.13 -10.57 -27.00
C SER A 55 4.73 -10.19 -28.36
N GLY A 56 5.12 -8.92 -28.53
CA GLY A 56 5.40 -8.29 -29.83
C GLY A 56 6.36 -9.04 -30.76
N SER A 57 7.28 -9.84 -30.21
CA SER A 57 8.22 -10.67 -30.97
C SER A 57 7.63 -11.98 -31.51
N GLU A 58 6.51 -12.45 -30.97
CA GLU A 58 5.90 -13.74 -31.30
C GLU A 58 4.62 -13.55 -32.14
N ASN A 59 3.60 -12.92 -31.55
CA ASN A 59 2.26 -12.86 -32.16
C ASN A 59 1.61 -11.47 -32.09
N GLY A 60 2.23 -10.50 -31.41
CA GLY A 60 1.66 -9.16 -31.27
C GLY A 60 0.32 -9.16 -30.54
N THR A 61 0.20 -9.97 -29.48
CA THR A 61 -1.00 -10.06 -28.65
C THR A 61 -0.70 -9.80 -27.18
N CYS A 62 -1.67 -9.22 -26.47
CA CYS A 62 -1.58 -8.99 -25.03
C CYS A 62 -1.70 -10.32 -24.28
N ILE A 63 -0.67 -10.70 -23.54
CA ILE A 63 -0.63 -11.92 -22.72
C ILE A 63 -0.60 -11.50 -21.25
N ALA A 64 -1.25 -12.29 -20.38
CA ALA A 64 -1.21 -12.03 -18.95
C ALA A 64 0.23 -11.99 -18.42
N ARG A 65 0.52 -11.05 -17.51
CA ARG A 65 1.83 -10.92 -16.87
C ARG A 65 2.20 -12.20 -16.13
N THR A 66 3.47 -12.59 -16.24
CA THR A 66 3.99 -13.85 -15.69
C THR A 66 4.88 -13.64 -14.46
N CYS A 67 5.20 -12.39 -14.13
CA CYS A 67 5.84 -11.99 -12.90
C CYS A 67 5.25 -10.68 -12.37
N ARG A 68 5.49 -10.40 -11.09
CA ARG A 68 5.21 -9.10 -10.49
C ARG A 68 6.43 -8.57 -9.74
N ARG A 69 6.51 -7.25 -9.61
CA ARG A 69 7.50 -6.54 -8.79
C ARG A 69 6.96 -6.27 -7.40
N ASP A 70 5.76 -5.71 -7.33
CA ASP A 70 5.16 -5.25 -6.09
C ASP A 70 4.36 -6.38 -5.43
N GLU A 71 4.32 -6.39 -4.10
CA GLU A 71 3.55 -7.39 -3.34
C GLU A 71 2.04 -7.28 -3.66
N VAL A 72 1.58 -6.05 -3.86
CA VAL A 72 0.20 -5.68 -4.23
C VAL A 72 0.25 -4.94 -5.58
N PRO A 73 0.21 -5.65 -6.72
CA PRO A 73 0.30 -5.03 -8.03
C PRO A 73 -0.99 -4.27 -8.39
N PHE A 74 -0.84 -3.15 -9.09
CA PHE A 74 -1.98 -2.36 -9.57
C PHE A 74 -2.84 -3.15 -10.57
N GLY A 75 -4.15 -2.89 -10.56
CA GLY A 75 -5.12 -3.45 -11.51
C GLY A 75 -5.70 -4.82 -11.12
N TYR A 76 -5.10 -5.54 -10.16
CA TYR A 76 -5.62 -6.83 -9.69
C TYR A 76 -6.63 -6.65 -8.56
N SER A 77 -7.73 -7.42 -8.61
CA SER A 77 -8.73 -7.50 -7.54
C SER A 77 -8.43 -8.69 -6.60
N THR A 78 -9.04 -8.72 -5.41
CA THR A 78 -8.85 -9.81 -4.44
C THR A 78 -9.14 -11.24 -4.94
N PRO A 79 -10.08 -11.49 -5.88
CA PRO A 79 -10.27 -12.84 -6.42
C PRO A 79 -9.24 -13.21 -7.50
N ASP A 80 -8.45 -12.27 -8.00
CA ASP A 80 -7.55 -12.51 -9.13
C ASP A 80 -6.28 -13.24 -8.69
N ALA A 81 -5.84 -14.19 -9.52
CA ALA A 81 -4.57 -14.87 -9.30
C ALA A 81 -3.41 -13.92 -9.64
N LEU A 82 -2.67 -13.51 -8.62
CA LEU A 82 -1.52 -12.62 -8.79
C LEU A 82 -0.31 -13.38 -9.38
N PRO A 83 0.40 -12.81 -10.38
CA PRO A 83 1.65 -13.40 -10.90
C PRO A 83 2.69 -13.56 -9.79
N PRO A 84 3.59 -14.55 -9.82
CA PRO A 84 4.58 -14.74 -8.76
C PRO A 84 5.60 -13.59 -8.68
N LEU A 85 6.14 -13.36 -7.48
CA LEU A 85 7.35 -12.55 -7.30
C LEU A 85 8.58 -13.32 -7.82
N CYS A 86 9.58 -12.59 -8.30
CA CYS A 86 10.83 -13.20 -8.71
C CYS A 86 11.69 -13.61 -7.51
N LEU A 87 12.42 -14.72 -7.65
CA LEU A 87 13.37 -15.19 -6.66
C LEU A 87 14.56 -14.23 -6.54
N SER A 88 15.23 -14.23 -5.40
CA SER A 88 16.45 -13.44 -5.17
C SER A 88 17.50 -13.69 -6.25
N GLY A 89 18.10 -12.61 -6.78
CA GLY A 89 19.02 -12.66 -7.92
C GLY A 89 18.33 -12.61 -9.30
N SER A 90 17.01 -12.48 -9.32
CA SER A 90 16.20 -12.22 -10.51
C SER A 90 15.30 -11.01 -10.28
N PHE A 91 14.80 -10.41 -11.37
CA PHE A 91 13.90 -9.28 -11.36
C PHE A 91 12.77 -9.48 -12.37
N CYS A 92 11.65 -8.78 -12.15
CA CYS A 92 10.55 -8.70 -13.10
C CYS A 92 10.71 -7.41 -13.94
N PRO A 93 10.90 -7.47 -15.25
CA PRO A 93 11.05 -6.27 -16.09
C PRO A 93 9.71 -5.49 -16.16
N ASP A 94 9.73 -4.22 -16.56
CA ASP A 94 8.53 -3.36 -16.60
C ASP A 94 7.37 -3.95 -17.41
N GLU A 95 7.69 -4.67 -18.48
CA GLU A 95 6.73 -5.38 -19.32
C GLU A 95 6.00 -6.47 -18.53
N GLY A 96 6.66 -7.13 -17.57
CA GLY A 96 6.09 -8.24 -16.82
C GLY A 96 6.07 -9.57 -17.57
N ASN A 97 6.95 -9.73 -18.56
CA ASN A 97 7.02 -10.90 -19.43
C ASN A 97 7.73 -12.13 -18.80
N GLY A 98 8.21 -12.01 -17.57
CA GLY A 98 8.78 -13.11 -16.79
C GLY A 98 10.01 -12.70 -16.02
N CYS A 99 10.41 -13.54 -15.06
CA CYS A 99 11.60 -13.26 -14.25
C CYS A 99 12.88 -13.40 -15.09
N LYS A 100 13.71 -12.37 -15.06
CA LYS A 100 15.03 -12.33 -15.69
C LYS A 100 16.12 -12.30 -14.62
N THR A 101 17.27 -12.89 -14.91
CA THR A 101 18.44 -12.78 -14.01
C THR A 101 18.94 -11.36 -13.96
N GLN A 102 19.39 -10.90 -12.79
CA GLN A 102 20.05 -9.60 -12.66
C GLN A 102 21.26 -9.49 -13.59
N VAL A 103 21.46 -8.30 -14.15
CA VAL A 103 22.50 -8.04 -15.14
C VAL A 103 23.75 -7.46 -14.46
N SER A 104 24.92 -7.75 -15.02
CA SER A 104 26.19 -7.25 -14.49
C SER A 104 26.33 -5.73 -14.70
N PRO A 105 27.15 -5.04 -13.88
CA PRO A 105 27.51 -3.64 -14.13
C PRO A 105 28.01 -3.43 -15.56
N GLY A 106 27.69 -2.28 -16.15
CA GLY A 106 27.93 -1.94 -17.55
C GLY A 106 26.84 -2.42 -18.53
N SER A 107 25.93 -3.29 -18.08
CA SER A 107 24.78 -3.72 -18.89
C SER A 107 23.64 -2.70 -18.85
N ALA A 108 22.76 -2.76 -19.84
CA ALA A 108 21.58 -1.91 -19.89
C ALA A 108 20.57 -2.28 -18.78
N CYS A 109 19.89 -1.28 -18.23
CA CYS A 109 18.80 -1.39 -17.27
C CYS A 109 17.68 -0.40 -17.57
N GLN A 110 16.47 -0.72 -17.12
CA GLN A 110 15.31 0.17 -17.22
C GLN A 110 15.42 1.32 -16.22
N MET A 111 14.89 2.49 -16.60
CA MET A 111 14.99 3.73 -15.81
C MET A 111 14.48 3.56 -14.38
N ASN A 112 15.28 3.94 -13.39
CA ASN A 112 14.96 3.78 -11.96
C ASN A 112 14.64 2.34 -11.54
N ARG A 113 15.23 1.34 -12.22
CA ARG A 113 15.11 -0.08 -11.90
C ARG A 113 16.45 -0.66 -11.43
N ASP A 114 16.90 -0.22 -10.26
CA ASP A 114 18.18 -0.64 -9.67
C ASP A 114 18.23 -2.14 -9.35
N GLU A 115 17.08 -2.74 -9.03
CA GLU A 115 16.97 -4.16 -8.72
C GLU A 115 17.26 -5.07 -9.92
N GLN A 116 17.35 -4.52 -11.12
CA GLN A 116 17.82 -5.23 -12.31
C GLN A 116 19.32 -5.46 -12.27
N CYS A 117 20.06 -4.61 -11.55
CA CYS A 117 21.49 -4.64 -11.47
C CYS A 117 21.96 -5.64 -10.41
N ALA A 118 22.93 -6.46 -10.77
CA ALA A 118 23.54 -7.42 -9.86
C ALA A 118 24.18 -6.69 -8.66
N ARG A 119 23.91 -7.19 -7.44
CA ARG A 119 24.43 -6.63 -6.19
C ARG A 119 25.96 -6.53 -6.18
N ALA A 120 26.47 -5.57 -5.41
CA ALA A 120 27.91 -5.47 -5.15
C ALA A 120 28.40 -6.58 -4.20
N ILE A 121 29.70 -6.87 -4.23
CA ILE A 121 30.32 -7.86 -3.32
C ILE A 121 30.25 -7.37 -1.86
N ASN A 122 30.56 -6.09 -1.64
CA ASN A 122 30.54 -5.42 -0.34
C ASN A 122 29.26 -4.60 -0.14
N TRP A 123 28.12 -5.08 -0.64
CA TRP A 123 26.86 -4.34 -0.64
C TRP A 123 26.44 -3.85 0.74
N GLN A 124 26.79 -4.55 1.82
CA GLN A 124 26.42 -4.17 3.19
C GLN A 124 26.99 -2.81 3.60
N GLU A 125 28.14 -2.41 3.02
CA GLU A 125 28.81 -1.15 3.33
C GLU A 125 28.32 0.01 2.47
N ILE A 126 27.81 -0.29 1.27
CA ILE A 126 27.45 0.72 0.26
C ILE A 126 25.93 0.79 -0.01
N SER A 127 25.15 -0.10 0.60
CA SER A 127 23.69 -0.10 0.47
C SER A 127 23.11 1.12 1.16
N SER A 128 22.21 1.81 0.48
CA SER A 128 21.49 2.95 1.02
C SER A 128 20.03 2.91 0.56
N LEU A 129 19.22 3.90 0.97
CA LEU A 129 17.85 4.04 0.48
C LEU A 129 17.79 4.42 -1.02
N GLU A 130 18.91 4.88 -1.58
CA GLU A 130 19.01 5.39 -2.94
C GLU A 130 19.43 4.32 -3.96
N ASN A 131 19.70 3.09 -3.51
CA ASN A 131 20.23 2.02 -4.34
C ASN A 131 19.70 0.63 -3.93
N PHE A 132 19.91 -0.37 -4.77
CA PHE A 132 19.53 -1.76 -4.49
C PHE A 132 20.75 -2.58 -4.12
N TYR A 133 21.01 -2.80 -2.83
CA TYR A 133 22.20 -3.53 -2.37
C TYR A 133 23.51 -2.99 -3.01
N GLY A 134 23.63 -1.66 -3.07
CA GLY A 134 24.82 -0.99 -3.62
C GLY A 134 24.89 -0.90 -5.14
N SER A 135 23.99 -1.54 -5.89
CA SER A 135 23.86 -1.34 -7.32
C SER A 135 22.80 -0.27 -7.63
N ILE A 136 23.03 0.49 -8.69
CA ILE A 136 22.16 1.59 -9.11
C ILE A 136 22.08 1.61 -10.64
N CYS A 137 20.90 1.91 -11.18
CA CYS A 137 20.70 2.14 -12.61
C CYS A 137 20.75 3.64 -12.88
N LEU A 138 21.82 4.11 -13.52
CA LEU A 138 21.98 5.51 -13.92
C LEU A 138 22.19 5.59 -15.42
N ARG A 139 21.47 6.49 -16.08
CA ARG A 139 21.50 6.68 -17.54
C ARG A 139 21.29 5.36 -18.29
N THR A 140 20.35 4.54 -17.81
CA THR A 140 20.03 3.21 -18.35
C THR A 140 21.19 2.20 -18.32
N VAL A 141 22.21 2.42 -17.49
CA VAL A 141 23.36 1.52 -17.32
C VAL A 141 23.52 1.14 -15.85
N CYS A 142 23.65 -0.16 -15.59
CA CYS A 142 23.91 -0.67 -14.26
C CYS A 142 25.32 -0.30 -13.81
N MET A 143 25.46 0.23 -12.60
CA MET A 143 26.75 0.47 -11.95
C MET A 143 26.65 0.33 -10.44
N TYR A 144 27.78 0.48 -9.75
CA TYR A 144 27.82 0.48 -8.29
C TYR A 144 27.83 1.91 -7.74
N ALA A 145 27.11 2.13 -6.66
CA ALA A 145 27.11 3.39 -5.90
C ALA A 145 28.27 3.42 -4.91
N ASN A 146 29.50 3.36 -5.43
CA ASN A 146 30.72 3.24 -4.64
C ASN A 146 31.75 4.35 -4.93
N ALA A 147 31.34 5.44 -5.59
CA ALA A 147 32.24 6.56 -5.84
C ALA A 147 32.56 7.29 -4.52
N THR A 148 33.86 7.54 -4.30
CA THR A 148 34.39 8.11 -3.06
C THR A 148 34.62 9.61 -3.19
N LEU A 149 34.86 10.28 -2.06
CA LEU A 149 35.11 11.72 -2.01
C LEU A 149 36.19 12.15 -3.02
N GLY A 150 35.91 13.19 -3.80
CA GLY A 150 36.85 13.74 -4.78
C GLY A 150 36.98 12.93 -6.07
N THR A 151 36.22 11.84 -6.25
CA THR A 151 36.24 11.06 -7.50
C THR A 151 35.12 11.48 -8.46
N PRO A 152 35.30 11.31 -9.78
CA PRO A 152 34.25 11.59 -10.76
C PRO A 152 33.01 10.74 -10.51
N CYS A 153 31.84 11.34 -10.65
CA CYS A 153 30.56 10.68 -10.46
C CYS A 153 29.64 10.82 -11.68
N VAL A 154 28.66 9.91 -11.74
CA VAL A 154 27.63 9.86 -12.77
C VAL A 154 26.34 10.35 -12.15
N ILE A 155 25.71 11.31 -12.81
CA ILE A 155 24.40 11.86 -12.41
C ILE A 155 23.34 11.44 -13.41
N ASP A 156 22.17 11.07 -12.90
CA ASP A 156 20.94 10.90 -13.64
C ASP A 156 19.87 11.87 -13.12
N ASN A 157 19.39 12.76 -13.98
CA ASN A 157 18.40 13.78 -13.65
C ASN A 157 17.07 13.40 -14.29
N THR A 158 16.10 13.08 -13.45
CA THR A 158 14.74 12.75 -13.89
C THR A 158 13.79 13.87 -13.53
N THR A 159 13.02 14.35 -14.49
CA THR A 159 12.02 15.41 -14.25
C THR A 159 10.63 14.82 -14.33
N TYR A 160 9.93 14.79 -13.21
CA TYR A 160 8.54 14.38 -13.14
C TYR A 160 7.64 15.61 -13.21
N THR A 161 6.61 15.56 -14.04
CA THR A 161 5.56 16.59 -14.09
C THR A 161 4.23 15.96 -13.72
N ASP A 162 3.57 16.55 -12.72
CA ASP A 162 2.24 16.15 -12.27
C ASP A 162 1.27 17.33 -12.33
N ILE A 163 -0.02 17.03 -12.36
CA ILE A 163 -1.09 18.02 -12.35
C ILE A 163 -1.55 18.19 -10.90
N GLY A 164 -1.19 19.32 -10.29
CA GLY A 164 -1.61 19.70 -8.95
C GLY A 164 -3.13 19.83 -8.82
N LEU A 165 -3.60 19.91 -7.58
CA LEU A 165 -5.04 19.93 -7.23
C LEU A 165 -5.84 21.08 -7.88
N ASN A 166 -5.15 22.13 -8.31
CA ASN A 166 -5.70 23.32 -8.97
C ASN A 166 -5.56 23.28 -10.51
N GLY A 167 -5.09 22.16 -11.07
CA GLY A 167 -4.81 22.01 -12.50
C GLY A 167 -3.51 22.68 -12.97
N GLN A 168 -2.68 23.19 -12.06
CA GLN A 168 -1.33 23.68 -12.39
C GLN A 168 -0.37 22.50 -12.53
N LEU A 169 0.64 22.65 -13.40
CA LEU A 169 1.70 21.66 -13.53
C LEU A 169 2.73 21.89 -12.44
N ASP A 170 2.90 20.91 -11.57
CA ASP A 170 3.96 20.87 -10.56
C ASP A 170 5.10 19.98 -11.10
N THR A 171 6.31 20.51 -11.08
CA THR A 171 7.51 19.83 -11.61
C THR A 171 8.44 19.47 -10.48
N THR A 172 8.80 18.19 -10.38
CA THR A 172 9.72 17.65 -9.38
C THR A 172 10.92 17.05 -10.09
N ILE A 173 12.12 17.51 -9.75
CA ILE A 173 13.36 16.98 -10.31
C ILE A 173 13.98 16.05 -9.27
N VAL A 174 14.12 14.78 -9.63
CA VAL A 174 14.81 13.78 -8.82
C VAL A 174 16.19 13.55 -9.40
N VAL A 175 17.21 13.79 -8.57
CA VAL A 175 18.60 13.63 -8.97
C VAL A 175 19.20 12.44 -8.24
N ARG A 176 19.79 11.53 -9.02
CA ARG A 176 20.40 10.29 -8.54
C ARG A 176 21.85 10.22 -8.99
N ASP A 177 22.70 9.63 -8.16
CA ASP A 177 24.13 9.56 -8.40
C ASP A 177 24.75 8.29 -7.82
N ASN A 178 25.98 8.00 -8.23
CA ASN A 178 26.74 6.82 -7.78
C ASN A 178 27.72 7.12 -6.63
N CYS A 179 27.63 8.27 -5.97
CA CYS A 179 28.42 8.56 -4.78
C CYS A 179 27.95 7.75 -3.58
N LEU A 180 28.86 7.54 -2.63
CA LEU A 180 28.58 6.79 -1.41
C LEU A 180 27.58 7.53 -0.50
N SER A 181 26.29 7.24 -0.66
CA SER A 181 25.21 7.76 0.18
C SER A 181 25.19 7.11 1.56
N PRO A 182 24.79 7.81 2.64
CA PRO A 182 24.26 9.18 2.66
C PRO A 182 25.33 10.28 2.75
N TYR A 183 26.59 9.91 2.95
CA TYR A 183 27.65 10.86 3.32
C TYR A 183 28.20 11.67 2.16
N LEU A 184 28.03 11.22 0.93
CA LEU A 184 28.50 11.89 -0.27
C LEU A 184 27.35 12.13 -1.25
N TYR A 185 27.47 13.19 -2.04
CA TYR A 185 26.61 13.48 -3.17
C TYR A 185 27.45 13.92 -4.37
N CYS A 186 26.89 13.82 -5.58
CA CYS A 186 27.58 14.27 -6.79
C CYS A 186 27.23 15.74 -7.09
N ASP A 187 28.20 16.64 -7.04
CA ASP A 187 27.97 18.04 -7.43
C ASP A 187 27.68 18.14 -8.93
N GLN A 188 26.63 18.87 -9.29
CA GLN A 188 26.15 18.96 -10.68
C GLN A 188 27.07 19.78 -11.58
N THR A 189 27.92 20.64 -11.00
CA THR A 189 28.82 21.52 -11.76
C THR A 189 30.17 20.86 -12.00
N SER A 190 30.79 20.35 -10.93
CA SER A 190 32.11 19.73 -10.96
C SER A 190 32.08 18.25 -11.38
N LEU A 191 30.92 17.57 -11.25
CA LEU A 191 30.75 16.13 -11.49
C LEU A 191 31.69 15.28 -10.63
N VAL A 192 31.89 15.71 -9.39
CA VAL A 192 32.74 15.05 -8.40
C VAL A 192 31.94 14.81 -7.12
N CYS A 193 32.22 13.69 -6.44
CA CYS A 193 31.59 13.41 -5.15
C CYS A 193 32.11 14.37 -4.07
N GLU A 194 31.20 15.10 -3.46
CA GLU A 194 31.43 16.02 -2.34
C GLU A 194 30.77 15.49 -1.06
N GLN A 195 31.13 16.09 0.07
CA GLN A 195 30.59 15.71 1.38
C GLN A 195 29.17 16.25 1.56
N SER A 196 28.23 15.36 1.84
CA SER A 196 26.86 15.72 2.22
C SER A 196 26.83 16.51 3.52
N LYS A 197 25.85 17.40 3.60
CA LYS A 197 25.62 18.35 4.67
C LYS A 197 24.66 17.76 5.71
N ALA A 198 25.03 17.93 6.98
CA ALA A 198 24.20 17.49 8.10
C ALA A 198 22.95 18.39 8.26
N LEU A 199 21.97 17.88 9.02
CA LEU A 199 20.76 18.62 9.38
C LEU A 199 21.08 20.01 9.96
N GLY A 200 20.31 21.02 9.55
CA GLY A 200 20.48 22.42 9.93
C GLY A 200 21.54 23.19 9.12
N SER A 201 22.31 22.52 8.28
CA SER A 201 23.29 23.16 7.40
C SER A 201 22.61 23.87 6.22
N SER A 202 23.25 24.91 5.68
CA SER A 202 22.74 25.61 4.51
C SER A 202 22.96 24.80 3.23
N CYS A 203 21.91 24.65 2.43
CA CYS A 203 21.91 23.89 1.18
C CYS A 203 21.25 24.69 0.04
N GLN A 204 21.54 24.34 -1.21
CA GLN A 204 20.83 24.89 -2.37
C GLN A 204 19.88 23.87 -3.01
N ILE A 205 20.28 22.60 -3.01
CA ILE A 205 19.51 21.49 -3.59
C ILE A 205 19.45 20.31 -2.63
N ASP A 206 18.42 19.48 -2.79
CA ASP A 206 18.11 18.36 -1.90
C ASP A 206 19.29 17.40 -1.73
N GLN A 207 19.94 17.02 -2.83
CA GLN A 207 21.07 16.09 -2.85
C GLN A 207 22.25 16.49 -1.96
N GLU A 208 22.42 17.78 -1.64
CA GLU A 208 23.50 18.23 -0.76
C GLU A 208 23.32 17.74 0.67
N CYS A 209 22.10 17.40 1.08
CA CYS A 209 21.79 16.99 2.45
C CYS A 209 21.90 15.47 2.62
N GLU A 210 22.37 15.01 3.78
CA GLU A 210 22.44 13.57 4.10
C GLU A 210 21.07 12.86 4.00
N GLN A 211 19.99 13.59 4.28
CA GLN A 211 18.61 13.09 4.16
C GLN A 211 17.90 13.51 2.87
N ARG A 212 18.66 14.04 1.90
CA ARG A 212 18.18 14.46 0.58
C ARG A 212 16.94 15.36 0.62
N ASN A 213 16.94 16.33 1.54
CA ASN A 213 15.81 17.22 1.74
C ASN A 213 16.28 18.61 2.20
N CYS A 214 16.21 19.57 1.28
CA CYS A 214 16.63 20.94 1.43
C CYS A 214 15.41 21.86 1.35
N VAL A 215 14.98 22.38 2.50
CA VAL A 215 13.79 23.23 2.60
C VAL A 215 14.22 24.62 3.07
N VAL A 216 13.84 25.65 2.32
CA VAL A 216 14.19 27.06 2.62
C VAL A 216 15.71 27.22 2.86
N SER A 217 16.51 26.63 1.95
CA SER A 217 17.97 26.64 1.99
C SER A 217 18.60 26.04 3.24
N THR A 218 17.90 25.14 3.93
CA THR A 218 18.40 24.41 5.09
C THR A 218 18.07 22.93 5.01
N CYS A 219 19.02 22.07 5.40
CA CYS A 219 18.80 20.63 5.46
C CYS A 219 17.86 20.31 6.63
N VAL A 220 16.72 19.70 6.34
CA VAL A 220 15.72 19.34 7.35
C VAL A 220 15.27 17.89 7.18
N GLU A 221 14.65 17.32 8.22
CA GLU A 221 14.11 15.97 8.13
C GLU A 221 12.98 15.90 7.09
N PRO A 222 12.97 14.87 6.19
CA PRO A 222 11.93 14.75 5.18
C PRO A 222 10.56 14.50 5.83
N PRO A 223 9.47 14.92 5.17
CA PRO A 223 8.12 14.81 5.71
C PRO A 223 7.66 13.35 5.90
N GLU A 224 8.30 12.39 5.22
CA GLU A 224 8.04 10.95 5.34
C GLU A 224 8.67 10.33 6.60
N THR A 225 9.46 11.10 7.36
CA THR A 225 10.03 10.58 8.60
C THR A 225 8.92 10.19 9.58
N PRO A 226 9.00 8.97 10.16
CA PRO A 226 7.96 8.50 11.06
C PRO A 226 7.84 9.45 12.24
N LEU A 227 6.62 9.94 12.49
CA LEU A 227 6.35 10.88 13.56
C LEU A 227 6.91 10.34 14.89
N ARG A 228 7.97 10.98 15.39
CA ARG A 228 8.53 10.72 16.71
C ARG A 228 7.61 11.34 17.75
N VAL A 229 6.62 10.57 18.20
CA VAL A 229 5.77 11.00 19.31
C VAL A 229 6.61 11.08 20.58
N ALA A 230 6.43 12.16 21.33
CA ALA A 230 7.23 12.41 22.52
C ALA A 230 6.92 11.37 23.61
N PRO A 231 7.90 10.94 24.43
CA PRO A 231 7.70 9.89 25.42
C PRO A 231 6.50 10.11 26.38
N TRP A 232 6.19 11.37 26.69
CA TRP A 232 5.04 11.71 27.54
C TRP A 232 3.69 11.36 26.91
N GLN A 233 3.58 11.38 25.57
CA GLN A 233 2.35 11.02 24.86
C GLN A 233 2.05 9.51 25.02
N TYR A 234 3.09 8.67 25.02
CA TYR A 234 2.94 7.25 25.34
C TYR A 234 2.48 7.04 26.79
N ALA A 235 3.02 7.80 27.74
CA ALA A 235 2.63 7.69 29.14
C ALA A 235 1.14 8.03 29.34
N ILE A 236 0.66 9.11 28.71
CA ILE A 236 -0.76 9.52 28.80
C ILE A 236 -1.67 8.49 28.13
N THR A 237 -1.34 8.03 26.92
CA THR A 237 -2.17 7.02 26.23
C THR A 237 -2.24 5.71 27.02
N ALA A 238 -1.13 5.25 27.61
CA ALA A 238 -1.12 4.09 28.49
C ALA A 238 -2.00 4.29 29.74
N MET A 239 -1.92 5.45 30.40
CA MET A 239 -2.77 5.76 31.56
C MET A 239 -4.25 5.80 31.19
N CYS A 240 -4.61 6.37 30.04
CA CYS A 240 -5.99 6.39 29.56
C CYS A 240 -6.54 4.98 29.29
N ILE A 241 -5.74 4.11 28.64
CA ILE A 241 -6.11 2.72 28.37
C ILE A 241 -6.31 1.96 29.69
N LEU A 242 -5.38 2.09 30.64
CA LEU A 242 -5.49 1.48 31.97
C LEU A 242 -6.71 1.99 32.74
N GLY A 243 -6.95 3.30 32.71
CA GLY A 243 -8.12 3.93 33.35
C GLY A 243 -9.43 3.41 32.78
N ALA A 244 -9.53 3.30 31.46
CA ALA A 244 -10.71 2.74 30.78
C ALA A 244 -10.94 1.27 31.15
N MET A 245 -9.88 0.44 31.18
CA MET A 245 -9.98 -0.96 31.59
C MET A 245 -10.47 -1.10 33.04
N VAL A 246 -9.93 -0.29 33.97
CA VAL A 246 -10.37 -0.30 35.38
C VAL A 246 -11.83 0.15 35.49
N ALA A 247 -12.22 1.22 34.79
CA ALA A 247 -13.60 1.72 34.81
C ALA A 247 -14.60 0.69 34.28
N ILE A 248 -14.28 0.00 33.17
CA ILE A 248 -15.10 -1.07 32.61
C ILE A 248 -15.23 -2.23 33.60
N CYS A 249 -14.12 -2.68 34.19
CA CYS A 249 -14.14 -3.74 35.20
C CYS A 249 -15.02 -3.35 36.41
N LEU A 250 -14.89 -2.13 36.93
CA LEU A 250 -15.71 -1.65 38.04
C LEU A 250 -17.20 -1.61 37.66
N MET A 251 -17.55 -1.05 36.51
CA MET A 251 -18.94 -1.01 36.04
C MET A 251 -19.54 -2.42 35.88
N LEU A 252 -18.81 -3.34 35.26
CA LEU A 252 -19.25 -4.72 35.10
C LEU A 252 -19.45 -5.41 36.46
N THR A 253 -18.56 -5.19 37.43
CA THR A 253 -18.73 -5.76 38.77
C THR A 253 -19.96 -5.21 39.49
N LEU A 254 -20.25 -3.91 39.37
CA LEU A 254 -21.43 -3.29 39.97
C LEU A 254 -22.72 -3.81 39.32
N ILE A 255 -22.75 -3.91 38.00
CA ILE A 255 -23.88 -4.49 37.25
C ILE A 255 -24.10 -5.95 37.66
N HIS A 256 -23.05 -6.75 37.72
CA HIS A 256 -23.14 -8.15 38.16
C HIS A 256 -23.65 -8.27 39.60
N LYS A 257 -23.16 -7.42 40.52
CA LYS A 257 -23.65 -7.40 41.91
C LYS A 257 -25.12 -7.04 41.97
N ARG A 258 -25.56 -6.03 41.22
CA ARG A 258 -26.98 -5.64 41.13
C ARG A 258 -27.85 -6.79 40.60
N HIS A 259 -27.42 -7.46 39.53
CA HIS A 259 -28.14 -8.59 38.96
C HIS A 259 -28.18 -9.81 39.90
N ARG A 260 -27.10 -10.07 40.66
CA ARG A 260 -27.11 -11.11 41.71
C ARG A 260 -28.13 -10.79 42.80
N LEU A 261 -28.18 -9.54 43.27
CA LEU A 261 -29.13 -9.13 44.32
C LEU A 261 -30.59 -9.23 43.86
N LEU A 262 -30.90 -8.87 42.61
CA LEU A 262 -32.25 -9.03 42.05
C LEU A 262 -32.65 -10.51 42.00
N ARG A 263 -31.78 -11.38 41.47
CA ARG A 263 -32.04 -12.84 41.45
C ARG A 263 -32.22 -13.43 42.85
N TYR A 264 -31.46 -12.97 43.85
CA TYR A 264 -31.66 -13.43 45.23
C TYR A 264 -33.02 -13.01 45.81
N ARG A 265 -33.56 -11.85 45.42
CA ARG A 265 -34.90 -11.41 45.83
C ARG A 265 -35.97 -12.27 45.18
N GLU A 266 -35.90 -12.46 43.87
CA GLU A 266 -36.82 -13.33 43.11
C GLU A 266 -36.82 -14.76 43.69
N LEU A 267 -35.64 -15.36 43.90
CA LEU A 267 -35.52 -16.71 44.46
C LEU A 267 -36.13 -16.82 45.86
N ARG A 268 -35.99 -15.77 46.68
CA ARG A 268 -36.61 -15.74 48.02
C ARG A 268 -38.13 -15.67 47.92
N GLU A 269 -38.67 -14.86 47.02
CA GLU A 269 -40.12 -14.77 46.76
C GLU A 269 -40.67 -16.12 46.28
N TYR A 270 -40.04 -16.75 45.29
CA TYR A 270 -40.39 -18.09 44.82
C TYR A 270 -40.36 -19.14 45.94
N TYR A 271 -39.37 -19.09 46.83
CA TYR A 271 -39.28 -20.03 47.95
C TYR A 271 -40.41 -19.84 48.97
N LEU A 272 -40.76 -18.58 49.26
CA LEU A 272 -41.86 -18.25 50.17
C LEU A 272 -43.21 -18.73 49.62
N GLU A 273 -43.46 -18.54 48.32
CA GLU A 273 -44.65 -19.04 47.63
C GLU A 273 -44.71 -20.58 47.66
N GLN A 274 -43.60 -21.26 47.38
CA GLN A 274 -43.54 -22.72 47.47
C GLN A 274 -43.82 -23.22 48.89
N LEU A 275 -43.29 -22.53 49.90
CA LEU A 275 -43.52 -22.89 51.30
C LEU A 275 -44.99 -22.68 51.70
N SER A 276 -45.63 -21.60 51.24
CA SER A 276 -47.05 -21.34 51.53
C SER A 276 -47.95 -22.38 50.86
N LEU A 277 -47.67 -22.74 49.60
CA LEU A 277 -48.41 -23.80 48.89
C LEU A 277 -48.24 -25.18 49.55
N ARG A 278 -47.03 -25.51 50.02
CA ARG A 278 -46.80 -26.75 50.78
C ARG A 278 -47.58 -26.78 52.09
N ARG A 279 -47.63 -25.66 52.82
CA ARG A 279 -48.42 -25.54 54.06
C ARG A 279 -49.91 -25.70 53.80
N SER A 280 -50.46 -25.04 52.78
CA SER A 280 -51.89 -25.17 52.45
C SER A 280 -52.26 -26.60 52.03
N MET A 281 -51.40 -27.32 51.30
CA MET A 281 -51.62 -28.73 50.99
C MET A 281 -51.63 -29.61 52.25
N ILE A 282 -50.70 -29.41 53.20
CA ILE A 282 -50.67 -30.17 54.46
C ILE A 282 -51.93 -29.89 55.29
N GLU A 283 -52.37 -28.63 55.36
CA GLU A 283 -53.60 -28.24 56.05
C GLU A 283 -54.82 -28.95 55.42
N MET A 284 -54.97 -28.90 54.10
CA MET A 284 -56.06 -29.61 53.39
C MET A 284 -56.02 -31.12 53.60
N HIS A 285 -54.84 -31.75 53.54
CA HIS A 285 -54.70 -33.19 53.79
C HIS A 285 -55.00 -33.57 55.24
N SER A 286 -54.57 -32.77 56.21
CA SER A 286 -54.86 -33.00 57.63
C SER A 286 -56.37 -32.87 57.92
N ALA A 287 -57.03 -31.86 57.36
CA ALA A 287 -58.47 -31.67 57.48
C ALA A 287 -59.23 -32.87 56.86
N ALA A 288 -58.84 -33.31 55.67
CA ALA A 288 -59.43 -34.48 55.02
C ALA A 288 -59.21 -35.77 55.85
N ALA A 289 -58.01 -35.99 56.40
CA ALA A 289 -57.73 -37.15 57.25
C ALA A 289 -58.53 -37.14 58.56
N THR A 290 -58.73 -35.96 59.18
CA THR A 290 -59.58 -35.85 60.36
C THR A 290 -61.05 -36.13 60.05
N ALA A 291 -61.54 -35.70 58.88
CA ALA A 291 -62.91 -35.98 58.44
C ALA A 291 -63.14 -37.48 58.19
N THR A 292 -62.20 -38.18 57.56
CA THR A 292 -62.32 -39.64 57.33
C THR A 292 -62.22 -40.46 58.62
N MET A 293 -61.43 -40.02 59.60
CA MET A 293 -61.38 -40.66 60.94
C MET A 293 -62.69 -40.51 61.72
N LEU A 294 -63.39 -39.37 61.57
CA LEU A 294 -64.70 -39.18 62.19
C LEU A 294 -65.76 -40.08 61.55
N ASP A 295 -65.75 -40.21 60.22
CA ASP A 295 -66.67 -41.09 59.48
C ASP A 295 -66.48 -42.58 59.83
N THR A 296 -65.24 -43.02 60.08
CA THR A 296 -64.96 -44.41 60.51
C THR A 296 -65.32 -44.72 61.96
N LYS A 297 -65.43 -43.74 62.86
CA LYS A 297 -65.89 -43.95 64.25
C LYS A 297 -67.41 -43.99 64.41
N GLN A 298 -68.15 -43.63 63.36
CA GLN A 298 -69.60 -43.56 63.37
C GLN A 298 -70.27 -44.83 62.80
N LYS A 299 -69.46 -45.81 62.37
CA LYS A 299 -69.87 -47.18 62.03
C LYS A 299 -69.41 -48.16 63.09
#